data_AF-A0A2D8YX65-F1
#
_entry.id   AF-A0A2D8YX65-F1
#
_cell.length_a   1.000
_cell.length_b   1.000
_cell.length_c   1.000
_cell.angle_alpha   90.00
_cell.angle_beta   90.00
_cell.angle_gamma   90.00
#
_symmetry.space_group_name_H-M   'P 1'
#
loop_
_entity.id
_entity.type
_entity.pdbx_description
1 polymer ?
#
loop_
_entity_poly.entity_id
_entity_poly.type
_entity_poly.pdbx_seq_one_letter_code
_entity_poly.pdbx_strand_id
1 'polypeptide(L)'
;MLRKRAPVPLVAVALLLALWLATAESGSITAVKCKADQDELIAAIEAARQQTITQINTQLADSTDPQRSEALVALRERAWDEEEVQRGQAQQIYVDCMNAVRPKS
;
A
#
# COMPACT_ATOMS: atom_id res chain seq x y z
N MET A 1 -14.76 1.90 -48.90
CA MET A 1 -14.59 2.03 -47.43
C MET A 1 -15.97 1.95 -46.77
N LEU A 2 -16.42 0.76 -46.36
CA LEU A 2 -17.71 0.59 -45.68
C LEU A 2 -17.52 0.81 -44.17
N ARG A 3 -17.94 1.97 -43.67
CA ARG A 3 -18.08 2.21 -42.21
C ARG A 3 -19.35 1.50 -41.74
N LYS A 4 -19.23 0.23 -41.33
CA LYS A 4 -20.32 -0.50 -40.66
C LYS A 4 -20.53 0.15 -39.28
N ARG A 5 -21.53 1.00 -39.16
CA ARG A 5 -21.96 1.57 -37.87
C ARG A 5 -22.60 0.45 -37.06
N ALA A 6 -22.00 0.08 -35.93
CA ALA A 6 -22.60 -0.86 -35.00
C ALA A 6 -23.94 -0.29 -34.48
N PRO A 7 -24.98 -1.11 -34.32
CA PRO A 7 -26.27 -0.66 -33.80
C PRO A 7 -26.06 -0.21 -32.35
N VAL A 8 -26.38 1.06 -32.09
CA VAL A 8 -26.35 1.77 -30.80
C VAL A 8 -26.76 0.92 -29.57
N PRO A 9 -27.78 0.03 -29.61
CA PRO A 9 -28.13 -0.78 -28.44
C PRO A 9 -27.02 -1.71 -27.92
N LEU A 10 -26.13 -2.22 -28.79
CA LEU A 10 -25.06 -3.12 -28.34
C LEU A 10 -23.96 -2.38 -27.57
N VAL A 11 -23.71 -1.12 -27.92
CA VAL A 11 -22.72 -0.28 -27.24
C VAL A 11 -23.21 0.09 -25.84
N ALA A 12 -24.50 0.39 -25.69
CA ALA A 12 -25.10 0.71 -24.39
C ALA A 12 -25.08 -0.49 -23.43
N VAL A 13 -25.37 -1.70 -23.94
CA VAL A 13 -25.32 -2.94 -23.13
C VAL A 13 -23.88 -3.26 -22.70
N ALA A 14 -22.90 -3.09 -23.58
CA ALA A 14 -21.49 -3.28 -23.23
C ALA A 14 -21.00 -2.27 -22.17
N LEU A 15 -21.43 -1.01 -22.28
CA LEU A 15 -21.12 0.03 -21.29
C LEU A 15 -21.78 -0.25 -19.93
N LEU A 16 -23.02 -0.74 -19.92
CA LEU A 16 -23.71 -1.14 -18.69
C LEU A 16 -23.01 -2.33 -18.03
N LEU A 17 -22.66 -3.37 -18.79
CA LEU A 17 -21.93 -4.54 -18.27
C LEU A 17 -20.54 -4.17 -17.70
N ALA A 18 -19.82 -3.25 -18.36
CA ALA A 18 -18.56 -2.74 -17.85
C ALA A 18 -18.73 -1.96 -16.54
N LEU A 19 -19.84 -1.22 -16.38
CA LEU A 19 -20.17 -0.49 -15.15
C LEU A 19 -20.49 -1.43 -13.98
N TRP A 20 -21.13 -2.57 -14.26
CA TRP A 20 -21.39 -3.63 -13.27
C TRP A 20 -20.10 -4.33 -12.82
N LEU A 21 -19.18 -4.61 -13.75
CA LEU A 21 -17.89 -5.21 -13.42
C LEU A 21 -17.00 -4.27 -12.60
N ALA A 22 -17.05 -2.96 -12.87
CA ALA A 22 -16.25 -1.96 -12.15
C ALA A 22 -16.75 -1.66 -10.72
N THR A 23 -18.04 -1.92 -10.43
CA THR A 23 -18.63 -1.66 -9.10
C THR A 23 -18.66 -2.89 -8.18
N ALA A 24 -18.41 -4.08 -8.73
CA ALA A 24 -18.36 -5.34 -7.98
C ALA A 24 -17.08 -5.53 -7.14
N GLU A 25 -16.06 -4.69 -7.31
CA GLU A 25 -14.88 -4.67 -6.41
C GLU A 25 -15.14 -3.91 -5.09
N SER A 26 -16.40 -3.55 -4.79
CA SER A 26 -16.83 -3.34 -3.40
C SER A 26 -17.02 -4.69 -2.69
N GLY A 27 -16.03 -5.58 -2.82
CA GLY A 27 -16.01 -6.87 -2.13
C GLY A 27 -16.11 -6.60 -0.64
N SER A 28 -17.15 -7.14 0.00
CA SER A 28 -17.37 -7.03 1.44
C SER A 28 -16.06 -7.18 2.20
N ILE A 29 -15.79 -6.28 3.16
CA ILE A 29 -14.65 -6.43 4.04
C ILE A 29 -14.79 -7.80 4.73
N THR A 30 -13.82 -8.69 4.49
CA THR A 30 -13.76 -10.03 5.09
C THR A 30 -12.51 -10.14 5.93
N ALA A 31 -12.49 -11.08 6.89
CA ALA A 31 -11.30 -11.35 7.69
C ALA A 31 -10.09 -11.74 6.82
N VAL A 32 -10.32 -12.45 5.71
CA VAL A 32 -9.27 -12.82 4.75
C VAL A 32 -8.68 -11.58 4.08
N LYS A 33 -9.55 -10.65 3.63
CA LYS A 33 -9.11 -9.39 3.04
C LYS A 33 -8.34 -8.53 4.06
N CYS A 34 -8.85 -8.38 5.27
CA CYS A 34 -8.16 -7.63 6.33
C CYS A 34 -6.74 -8.15 6.58
N LYS A 35 -6.56 -9.48 6.58
CA LYS A 35 -5.23 -10.09 6.77
C LYS A 35 -4.33 -9.88 5.57
N ALA A 36 -4.84 -10.04 4.36
CA ALA A 36 -4.08 -9.80 3.13
C ALA A 36 -3.60 -8.34 3.04
N ASP A 37 -4.50 -7.39 3.30
CA ASP A 37 -4.19 -5.95 3.29
C ASP A 37 -3.15 -5.60 4.38
N GLN A 38 -3.22 -6.24 5.56
CA GLN A 38 -2.20 -6.09 6.61
C GLN A 38 -0.84 -6.59 6.13
N ASP A 39 -0.78 -7.78 5.53
CA ASP A 39 0.49 -8.37 5.06
C ASP A 39 1.12 -7.53 3.95
N GLU A 40 0.31 -7.04 3.02
CA GLU A 40 0.76 -6.12 1.98
C GLU A 40 1.32 -4.82 2.57
N LEU A 41 0.61 -4.23 3.55
CA LEU A 41 1.04 -3.00 4.20
C LEU A 41 2.36 -3.18 4.97
N ILE A 42 2.50 -4.28 5.72
CA ILE A 42 3.75 -4.59 6.45
C ILE A 42 4.91 -4.78 5.47
N ALA A 43 4.69 -5.52 4.37
CA ALA A 43 5.71 -5.69 3.34
C ALA A 43 6.13 -4.36 2.70
N ALA A 44 5.18 -3.45 2.45
CA ALA A 44 5.46 -2.13 1.92
C ALA A 44 6.28 -1.26 2.90
N ILE A 45 5.94 -1.30 4.19
CA ILE A 45 6.69 -0.60 5.25
C ILE A 45 8.14 -1.12 5.31
N GLU A 46 8.33 -2.44 5.30
CA GLU A 46 9.66 -3.05 5.33
C GLU A 46 10.49 -2.71 4.10
N ALA A 47 9.87 -2.71 2.91
CA ALA A 47 10.52 -2.34 1.67
C ALA A 47 10.95 -0.86 1.67
N ALA A 48 10.09 0.04 2.16
CA ALA A 48 10.39 1.46 2.29
C ALA A 48 11.55 1.70 3.25
N ARG A 49 11.53 1.08 4.44
CA ARG A 49 12.66 1.13 5.38
C ARG A 49 13.95 0.64 4.73
N GLN A 50 13.90 -0.52 4.07
CA GLN A 50 15.08 -1.11 3.43
C GLN A 50 15.67 -0.19 2.36
N GLN A 51 14.82 0.45 1.54
CA GLN A 51 15.25 1.42 0.55
C GLN A 51 15.94 2.62 1.22
N THR A 52 15.33 3.21 2.25
CA THR A 52 15.87 4.36 2.98
C THR A 52 17.23 4.03 3.60
N ILE A 53 17.35 2.90 4.30
CA ILE A 53 18.62 2.47 4.92
C ILE A 53 19.69 2.21 3.87
N THR A 54 19.33 1.61 2.73
CA THR A 54 20.28 1.38 1.63
C THR A 54 20.83 2.71 1.12
N GLN A 55 19.97 3.70 0.88
CA GLN A 55 20.39 5.04 0.44
C GLN A 55 21.29 5.74 1.46
N ILE A 56 20.96 5.64 2.76
CA ILE A 56 21.78 6.23 3.82
C ILE A 56 23.14 5.55 3.90
N ASN A 57 23.19 4.21 3.81
CA ASN A 57 24.44 3.46 3.83
C ASN A 57 25.33 3.78 2.62
N THR A 58 24.75 3.99 1.44
CA THR A 58 25.50 4.47 0.27
C THR A 58 26.10 5.85 0.56
N GLN A 59 25.32 6.79 1.09
CA GLN A 59 25.83 8.12 1.44
C GLN A 59 26.89 8.10 2.55
N LEU A 60 26.80 7.16 3.49
CA LEU A 60 27.82 6.94 4.52
C LEU A 60 29.13 6.44 3.93
N ALA A 61 29.07 5.49 2.98
CA ALA A 61 30.24 4.96 2.31
C ALA A 61 30.98 6.04 1.48
N ASP A 62 30.23 6.99 0.93
CA ASP A 62 30.76 8.09 0.12
C ASP A 62 31.21 9.31 0.95
N SER A 63 30.89 9.36 2.25
CA SER A 63 31.14 10.52 3.11
C SER A 63 32.49 10.43 3.82
N THR A 64 33.35 11.42 3.60
CA THR A 64 34.62 11.60 4.35
C THR A 64 34.51 12.61 5.49
N ASP A 65 33.38 13.31 5.61
CA ASP A 65 33.12 14.30 6.66
C ASP A 65 32.52 13.62 7.91
N PRO A 66 33.21 13.65 9.07
CA PRO A 66 32.73 13.04 10.30
C PRO A 66 31.38 13.58 10.78
N GLN A 67 31.12 14.89 10.65
CA GLN A 67 29.87 15.49 11.11
C GLN A 67 28.69 15.03 10.26
N ARG A 68 28.90 14.98 8.94
CA ARG A 68 27.91 14.43 8.01
C ARG A 68 27.64 12.96 8.30
N SER A 69 28.67 12.17 8.55
CA SER A 69 28.53 10.75 8.85
C SER A 69 27.76 10.51 10.17
N GLU A 70 28.00 11.31 11.21
CA GLU A 70 27.23 11.25 12.46
C GLU A 70 25.74 11.57 12.22
N ALA A 71 25.44 12.61 11.45
CA ALA A 71 24.07 12.96 11.10
C ALA A 71 23.37 11.84 10.29
N LEU A 72 24.08 11.21 9.35
CA LEU A 72 23.54 10.10 8.56
C LEU A 72 23.28 8.85 9.41
N VAL A 73 24.16 8.55 10.38
CA VAL A 73 23.91 7.47 11.35
C VAL A 73 22.65 7.77 12.16
N ALA A 74 22.50 9.00 12.67
CA ALA A 74 21.29 9.38 13.40
C ALA A 74 20.01 9.27 12.55
N LEU A 75 20.08 9.63 11.26
CA LEU A 75 18.95 9.45 10.33
C LEU A 75 18.63 7.97 10.09
N ARG A 76 19.64 7.10 10.03
CA ARG A 76 19.42 5.66 9.88
C ARG A 76 18.68 5.07 11.07
N GLU A 77 19.05 5.47 12.30
CA GLU A 77 18.35 5.01 13.50
C GLU A 77 16.90 5.52 13.54
N ARG A 78 16.66 6.79 13.17
CA ARG A 78 15.29 7.31 13.04
C ARG A 78 14.43 6.55 12.04
N ALA A 79 15.02 6.05 10.93
CA ALA A 79 14.27 5.25 9.96
C ALA A 79 13.75 3.93 10.56
N TRP A 80 14.44 3.37 11.57
CA TRP A 80 13.94 2.22 12.33
C TRP A 80 12.82 2.62 13.29
N ASP A 81 12.98 3.74 13.99
CA ASP A 81 11.92 4.25 14.88
C ASP A 81 10.62 4.54 14.12
N GLU A 82 10.74 5.13 12.92
CA GLU A 82 9.60 5.41 12.04
C GLU A 82 8.93 4.13 11.53
N GLU A 83 9.70 3.11 11.18
CA GLU A 83 9.16 1.80 10.79
C GLU A 83 8.33 1.18 11.92
N GLU A 84 8.84 1.20 13.16
CA GLU A 84 8.14 0.65 14.32
C GLU A 84 6.81 1.38 14.56
N VAL A 85 6.80 2.72 14.44
CA VAL A 85 5.56 3.51 14.52
C VAL A 85 4.57 3.11 13.42
N GLN A 86 5.04 2.95 12.18
CA GLN A 86 4.20 2.53 11.06
C GLN A 86 3.65 1.12 11.23
N ARG A 87 4.44 0.19 11.77
CA ARG A 87 3.98 -1.16 12.12
C ARG A 87 2.88 -1.13 13.18
N GLY A 88 3.02 -0.28 14.20
CA GLY A 88 1.97 -0.05 15.19
C GLY A 88 0.67 0.47 14.57
N GLN A 89 0.76 1.41 13.63
CA GLN A 89 -0.41 1.92 12.89
C GLN A 89 -1.04 0.85 12.00
N ALA A 90 -0.24 0.06 11.29
CA ALA A 90 -0.73 -1.05 10.47
C ALA A 90 -1.48 -2.09 11.31
N GLN A 91 -0.99 -2.38 12.53
CA GLN A 91 -1.68 -3.26 13.47
C GLN A 91 -3.02 -2.68 13.92
N GLN A 92 -3.10 -1.38 14.20
CA GLN A 92 -4.36 -0.73 14.56
C GLN A 92 -5.38 -0.78 13.41
N ILE A 93 -4.94 -0.49 12.18
CA ILE A 93 -5.79 -0.59 10.98
C ILE A 93 -6.35 -2.01 10.82
N TYR A 94 -5.51 -3.04 11.03
CA TYR A 94 -5.96 -4.42 10.99
C TYR A 94 -7.04 -4.73 12.05
N VAL A 95 -6.84 -4.28 13.29
CA VAL A 95 -7.82 -4.45 14.38
C VAL A 95 -9.15 -3.77 14.01
N ASP A 96 -9.10 -2.55 13.49
CA ASP A 96 -10.29 -1.81 13.07
C ASP A 96 -11.02 -2.51 11.91
N CYS A 97 -10.26 -3.04 10.95
CA CYS A 97 -10.81 -3.86 9.85
C CYS A 97 -11.52 -5.11 10.41
N MET A 98 -10.88 -5.84 11.32
CA MET A 98 -11.47 -7.04 11.93
C MET A 98 -12.70 -6.73 12.79
N ASN A 99 -12.75 -5.56 13.43
CA ASN A 99 -13.92 -5.09 14.16
C ASN A 99 -15.09 -4.76 13.22
N ALA A 100 -14.82 -4.24 12.02
CA ALA A 100 -15.85 -4.00 11.01
C ALA A 100 -16.41 -5.31 10.40
N VAL A 101 -15.60 -6.37 10.34
CA VAL A 101 -16.03 -7.70 9.87
C VAL A 101 -16.95 -8.40 10.89
N ARG A 102 -16.76 -8.15 12.20
CA ARG A 102 -17.58 -8.80 13.23
C ARG A 102 -18.98 -8.16 13.27
N PRO A 103 -20.06 -8.94 13.17
CA PRO A 103 -21.41 -8.40 13.35
C PRO A 103 -21.53 -7.85 14.78
N LYS A 104 -22.02 -6.61 14.92
CA LYS A 104 -22.44 -6.08 16.22
C LYS A 104 -23.63 -6.92 16.68
N SER A 105 -23.39 -7.85 17.59
CA SER A 105 -24.42 -8.60 18.33
C SER A 105 -25.25 -7.66 19.19
#